data_AF-A0A2S2PSE7-F1
#
_entry.id   AF-A0A2S2PSE7-F1
#
_cell.length_a   1.000
_cell.length_b   1.000
_cell.length_c   1.000
_cell.angle_alpha   90.00
_cell.angle_beta   90.00
_cell.angle_gamma   90.00
#
_symmetry.space_group_name_H-M   'P 1'
#
loop_
_entity.id
_entity.type
_entity.pdbx_description
1 polymer ?
#
loop_
_entity_poly.entity_id
_entity_poly.type
_entity_poly.pdbx_seq_one_letter_code
_entity_poly.pdbx_strand_id
1 'polypeptide(L)'
;VLRHHFPTSKLLLCKFHVFQIFKREITTNKLGITPCEESTTKEYFQNISYSKSIEEYEKTYESMTQLLPTQVMKYFNHNWNPIKDEWVDAFINDNYLNFTNNRTESLNRNLKSVIRKLSSLEEFLTNFFIELHIERTERDHKAIKSIHKIPVISNDMLPIKKYSDHLTQYSFSHVEKEYLASLKMNNNSLENIGVTITLCDCKFFRSMKLPCRHIIKKRQLINLDIFDQQLCLPRWTKNYLHQNKNVFQPQIILQTVCKIV
;
A
#
# COMPACT_ATOMS: atom_id res chain seq x y z
N VAL A 1 17.27 12.40 10.10
CA VAL A 1 16.59 13.55 9.46
C VAL A 1 15.07 13.38 9.41
N LEU A 2 14.50 12.41 8.68
CA LEU A 2 13.03 12.27 8.56
C LEU A 2 12.31 12.09 9.90
N ARG A 3 12.77 11.17 10.76
CA ARG A 3 12.19 10.95 12.11
C ARG A 3 12.24 12.19 13.01
N HIS A 4 13.20 13.09 12.79
CA HIS A 4 13.34 14.32 13.57
C HIS A 4 12.31 15.37 13.16
N HIS A 5 12.06 15.53 11.85
CA HIS A 5 11.07 16.50 11.35
C HIS A 5 9.64 15.96 11.34
N PHE A 6 9.45 14.64 11.30
CA PHE A 6 8.13 13.99 11.24
C PHE A 6 8.02 12.87 12.29
N PRO A 7 8.00 13.21 13.60
CA PRO A 7 8.06 12.22 14.68
C PRO A 7 6.83 11.31 14.74
N THR A 8 5.68 11.78 14.24
CA THR A 8 4.43 11.00 14.20
C THR A 8 4.30 10.13 12.95
N SER A 9 5.20 10.27 11.98
CA SER A 9 5.15 9.55 10.71
C SER A 9 5.92 8.25 10.81
N LYS A 10 5.31 7.16 10.32
CA LYS A 10 6.01 5.88 10.14
C LYS A 10 6.80 5.92 8.84
N LEU A 11 8.10 5.64 8.92
CA LEU A 11 8.94 5.46 7.74
C LEU A 11 8.78 4.02 7.25
N LEU A 12 8.39 3.86 5.99
CA LEU A 12 8.27 2.56 5.35
C LEU A 12 9.30 2.46 4.22
N LEU A 13 10.15 1.44 4.29
CA LEU A 13 11.17 1.19 3.28
C LEU A 13 10.57 0.37 2.13
N CYS A 14 10.87 0.79 0.91
CA CYS A 14 10.45 0.05 -0.27
C CYS A 14 11.26 -1.24 -0.41
N LYS A 15 10.58 -2.39 -0.50
CA LYS A 15 11.22 -3.71 -0.63
C LYS A 15 12.22 -3.79 -1.79
N PHE A 16 11.92 -3.17 -2.92
CA PHE A 16 12.84 -3.13 -4.06
C PHE A 16 14.21 -2.52 -3.66
N HIS A 17 14.19 -1.38 -2.97
CA HIS A 17 15.41 -0.73 -2.50
C HIS A 17 16.07 -1.51 -1.37
N VAL A 18 15.29 -2.09 -0.44
CA VAL A 18 15.81 -2.99 0.60
C VAL A 18 16.59 -4.15 -0.04
N PHE A 19 16.03 -4.80 -1.07
CA PHE A 19 16.70 -5.91 -1.77
C PHE A 19 17.90 -5.46 -2.60
N GLN A 20 17.90 -4.24 -3.14
CA GLN A 20 19.11 -3.67 -3.75
C GLN A 20 20.22 -3.46 -2.72
N ILE A 21 19.88 -3.01 -1.51
CA ILE A 21 20.85 -2.87 -0.42
C ILE A 21 21.36 -4.25 -0.02
N PHE A 22 20.48 -5.26 0.13
CA PHE A 22 20.91 -6.64 0.39
C PHE A 22 21.91 -7.12 -0.68
N LYS A 23 21.62 -6.91 -1.97
CA LYS A 23 22.54 -7.28 -3.06
C LYS A 23 23.90 -6.57 -2.97
N ARG A 24 23.93 -5.32 -2.52
CA ARG A 24 25.14 -4.49 -2.46
C ARG A 24 25.97 -4.70 -1.19
N GLU A 25 25.34 -5.01 -0.07
CA GLU A 25 25.98 -5.14 1.24
C GLU A 25 26.27 -6.59 1.61
N ILE A 26 25.42 -7.54 1.19
CA ILE A 26 25.60 -8.97 1.44
C ILE A 26 26.44 -9.53 0.30
N THR A 27 27.75 -9.36 0.43
CA THR A 27 28.74 -9.86 -0.54
C THR A 27 29.88 -10.56 0.17
N THR A 28 30.52 -11.51 -0.52
CA THR A 28 31.72 -12.20 -0.04
C THR A 28 32.79 -11.23 0.48
N ASN A 29 33.07 -10.16 -0.25
CA ASN A 29 34.11 -9.18 0.10
C ASN A 29 33.78 -8.34 1.33
N LYS A 30 32.50 -7.96 1.52
CA LYS A 30 32.10 -7.07 2.62
C LYS A 30 31.87 -7.83 3.93
N LEU A 31 31.27 -9.02 3.83
CA LEU A 31 30.90 -9.81 5.00
C LEU A 31 31.86 -10.98 5.24
N GLY A 32 32.89 -11.19 4.41
CA GLY A 32 33.84 -12.29 4.58
C GLY A 32 33.15 -13.66 4.59
N ILE A 33 32.21 -13.87 3.67
CA ILE A 33 31.42 -15.10 3.54
C ILE A 33 31.71 -15.80 2.21
N THR A 34 31.41 -17.09 2.12
CA THR A 34 31.50 -17.86 0.88
C THR A 34 30.36 -17.53 -0.09
N PRO A 35 30.51 -17.81 -1.40
CA PRO A 35 29.43 -17.61 -2.37
C PRO A 35 28.15 -18.39 -2.04
N CYS A 36 28.29 -19.58 -1.45
CA CYS A 36 27.15 -20.39 -1.01
C CYS A 36 26.40 -19.69 0.13
N GLU A 37 27.13 -19.27 1.18
CA GLU A 37 26.56 -18.52 2.30
C GLU A 37 25.95 -17.19 1.86
N GLU A 38 26.53 -16.50 0.87
CA GLU A 38 25.98 -15.28 0.30
C GLU A 38 24.58 -15.52 -0.31
N SER A 39 24.44 -16.56 -1.12
CA SER A 39 23.16 -16.93 -1.73
C SER A 39 22.12 -17.29 -0.66
N THR A 40 22.49 -18.16 0.28
CA THR A 40 21.63 -18.57 1.40
C THR A 40 21.23 -17.39 2.26
N THR A 41 22.16 -16.47 2.57
CA THR A 41 21.87 -15.26 3.34
C THR A 41 20.85 -14.38 2.64
N LYS A 42 21.01 -14.14 1.33
CA LYS A 42 20.06 -13.33 0.55
C LYS A 42 18.66 -13.94 0.54
N GLU A 43 18.57 -15.27 0.46
CA GLU A 43 17.31 -15.99 0.54
C GLU A 43 16.63 -15.80 1.91
N TYR A 44 17.35 -16.00 3.01
CA TYR A 44 16.80 -15.78 4.36
C TYR A 44 16.36 -14.33 4.57
N PHE A 45 17.17 -13.36 4.16
CA PHE A 45 16.84 -11.93 4.25
C PHE A 45 15.61 -11.57 3.42
N GLN A 46 15.44 -12.19 2.25
CA GLN A 46 14.23 -12.03 1.45
C GLN A 46 13.03 -12.66 2.15
N ASN A 47 13.15 -13.89 2.64
CA ASN A 47 12.06 -14.62 3.29
C ASN A 47 11.57 -13.89 4.55
N ILE A 48 12.48 -13.47 5.43
CA ILE A 48 12.13 -12.75 6.65
C ILE A 48 11.46 -11.39 6.37
N SER A 49 11.76 -10.76 5.22
CA SER A 49 11.08 -9.53 4.80
C SER A 49 9.59 -9.75 4.49
N TYR A 50 9.22 -10.96 4.07
CA TYR A 50 7.87 -11.33 3.64
C TYR A 50 7.02 -11.99 4.72
N SER A 51 7.59 -12.25 5.90
CA SER A 51 6.85 -12.81 7.04
C SER A 51 5.57 -12.03 7.29
N LYS A 52 4.43 -12.73 7.33
CA LYS A 52 3.09 -12.13 7.44
C LYS A 52 2.59 -12.02 8.87
N SER A 53 3.20 -12.76 9.79
CA SER A 53 2.91 -12.72 11.21
C SER A 53 4.18 -12.59 12.05
N ILE A 54 4.04 -12.23 13.32
CA ILE A 54 5.15 -12.13 14.26
C ILE A 54 5.76 -13.53 14.46
N GLU A 55 4.93 -14.56 14.55
CA GLU A 55 5.37 -15.94 14.73
C GLU A 55 6.21 -16.44 13.53
N GLU A 56 5.80 -16.10 12.30
CA GLU A 56 6.57 -16.42 11.09
C GLU A 56 7.92 -15.69 11.05
N TYR A 57 7.94 -14.43 11.50
CA TYR A 57 9.17 -13.66 11.64
C TYR A 57 10.11 -14.30 12.65
N GLU A 58 9.63 -14.58 13.86
CA GLU A 58 10.44 -15.17 14.94
C GLU A 58 11.00 -16.54 14.54
N LYS A 59 10.18 -17.40 13.90
CA LYS A 59 10.63 -18.69 13.38
C LYS A 59 11.73 -18.55 12.33
N THR A 60 11.59 -17.58 11.42
CA THR A 60 12.61 -17.33 10.40
C THR A 60 13.88 -16.76 11.04
N TYR A 61 13.73 -15.86 12.01
CA TYR A 61 14.84 -15.27 12.76
C TYR A 61 15.62 -16.34 13.55
N GLU A 62 14.92 -17.26 14.22
CA GLU A 62 15.54 -18.39 14.91
C GLU A 62 16.33 -19.27 13.93
N SER A 63 15.73 -19.62 12.79
CA SER A 63 16.42 -20.38 11.73
C SER A 63 17.69 -19.65 11.25
N MET A 64 17.62 -18.33 11.09
CA MET A 64 18.76 -17.50 10.71
C MET A 64 19.87 -17.53 11.78
N THR A 65 19.52 -17.46 13.08
CA THR A 65 20.52 -17.52 14.15
C THR A 65 21.27 -18.85 14.21
N GLN A 66 20.63 -19.95 13.80
CA GLN A 66 21.22 -21.29 13.80
C GLN A 66 22.06 -21.57 12.55
N LEU A 67 21.67 -21.03 11.39
CA LEU A 67 22.21 -21.43 10.08
C LEU A 67 23.12 -20.38 9.44
N LEU A 68 23.00 -19.10 9.79
CA LEU A 68 23.79 -18.03 9.17
C LEU A 68 25.08 -17.74 9.93
N PRO A 69 26.16 -17.35 9.24
CA PRO A 69 27.42 -16.98 9.89
C PRO A 69 27.26 -15.86 10.91
N THR A 70 28.07 -15.89 11.97
CA THR A 70 27.99 -14.92 13.08
C THR A 70 28.10 -13.47 12.62
N GLN A 71 28.97 -13.21 11.64
CA GLN A 71 29.17 -11.88 11.07
C GLN A 71 27.96 -11.37 10.29
N VAL A 72 27.23 -12.26 9.60
CA VAL A 72 25.96 -11.95 8.94
C VAL A 72 24.91 -11.58 9.98
N MET A 73 24.80 -12.36 11.06
CA MET A 73 23.84 -12.08 12.14
C MET A 73 24.16 -10.80 12.90
N LYS A 74 25.46 -10.48 13.11
CA LYS A 74 25.87 -9.18 13.65
C LYS A 74 25.43 -8.03 12.74
N TYR A 75 25.65 -8.15 11.43
CA TYR A 75 25.19 -7.18 10.45
C TYR A 75 23.65 -7.03 10.47
N PHE A 76 22.90 -8.13 10.50
CA PHE A 76 21.44 -8.13 10.55
C PHE A 76 20.91 -7.44 11.81
N ASN A 77 21.42 -7.83 12.98
CA ASN A 77 20.97 -7.31 14.27
C ASN A 77 21.33 -5.85 14.49
N HIS A 78 22.40 -5.37 13.85
CA HIS A 78 22.77 -3.96 13.92
C HIS A 78 21.92 -3.09 12.98
N ASN A 79 21.70 -3.55 11.73
CA ASN A 79 21.16 -2.69 10.68
C ASN A 79 19.67 -2.89 10.38
N TRP A 80 19.13 -4.08 10.62
CA TRP A 80 17.82 -4.48 10.06
C TRP A 80 16.79 -4.86 11.12
N ASN A 81 17.17 -5.67 12.12
CA ASN A 81 16.25 -6.06 13.19
C ASN A 81 15.70 -4.86 14.02
N PRO A 82 16.50 -3.83 14.34
CA PRO A 82 16.01 -2.69 15.13
C PRO A 82 14.95 -1.85 14.40
N ILE A 83 14.90 -1.94 13.07
CA ILE A 83 13.99 -1.19 12.20
C ILE A 83 13.01 -2.12 11.47
N LYS A 84 12.75 -3.32 12.00
CA LYS A 84 11.90 -4.35 11.35
C LYS A 84 10.49 -3.85 11.03
N ASP A 85 9.98 -2.91 11.81
CA ASP A 85 8.69 -2.25 11.59
C ASP A 85 8.61 -1.39 10.33
N GLU A 86 9.76 -1.06 9.72
CA GLU A 86 9.83 -0.27 8.50
C GLU A 86 9.84 -1.10 7.21
N TRP A 87 10.22 -2.38 7.25
CA TRP A 87 10.47 -3.18 6.05
C TRP A 87 9.93 -4.62 6.05
N VAL A 88 9.46 -5.13 7.19
CA VAL A 88 8.89 -6.48 7.32
C VAL A 88 7.36 -6.44 7.32
N ASP A 89 6.74 -7.25 6.47
CA ASP A 89 5.28 -7.22 6.25
C ASP A 89 4.46 -7.45 7.53
N ALA A 90 4.92 -8.26 8.47
CA ALA A 90 4.25 -8.57 9.72
C ALA A 90 4.04 -7.32 10.59
N PHE A 91 5.00 -6.40 10.58
CA PHE A 91 5.01 -5.23 11.46
C PHE A 91 4.49 -3.97 10.76
N ILE A 92 4.53 -3.94 9.42
CA ILE A 92 4.00 -2.83 8.63
C ILE A 92 2.47 -2.77 8.76
N ASN A 93 2.02 -1.67 9.32
CA ASN A 93 0.63 -1.23 9.32
C ASN A 93 0.56 0.14 8.62
N ASP A 94 -0.63 0.56 8.17
CA ASP A 94 -0.86 1.90 7.60
C ASP A 94 -0.22 2.15 6.21
N ASN A 95 -0.02 1.08 5.41
CA ASN A 95 0.56 1.18 4.06
C ASN A 95 -0.48 1.19 2.92
N TYR A 96 -1.77 1.28 3.24
CA TYR A 96 -2.87 1.16 2.28
C TYR A 96 -2.80 -0.11 1.42
N LEU A 97 -2.26 -1.19 1.99
CA LEU A 97 -2.00 -2.46 1.31
C LEU A 97 -1.11 -2.34 0.06
N ASN A 98 -0.32 -1.26 -0.02
CA ASN A 98 0.64 -1.07 -1.09
C ASN A 98 2.02 -1.58 -0.66
N PHE A 99 2.44 -2.68 -1.30
CA PHE A 99 3.71 -3.34 -1.03
C PHE A 99 4.68 -3.25 -2.23
N THR A 100 4.32 -2.57 -3.31
CA THR A 100 5.10 -2.55 -4.55
C THR A 100 5.48 -1.13 -4.99
N ASN A 101 6.57 -1.01 -5.74
CA ASN A 101 7.02 0.26 -6.35
C ASN A 101 6.48 0.44 -7.77
N ASN A 102 5.52 -0.37 -8.22
CA ASN A 102 5.03 -0.38 -9.60
C ASN A 102 4.64 1.02 -10.10
N ARG A 103 4.02 1.84 -9.24
CA ARG A 103 3.65 3.22 -9.59
C ARG A 103 4.87 4.09 -9.90
N THR A 104 5.90 4.02 -9.06
CA THR A 104 7.13 4.79 -9.20
C THR A 104 7.95 4.30 -10.39
N GLU A 105 8.07 2.98 -10.56
CA GLU A 105 8.81 2.41 -11.69
C GLU A 105 8.11 2.65 -13.03
N SER A 106 6.77 2.63 -13.06
CA SER A 106 6.02 3.00 -14.26
C SER A 106 6.26 4.46 -14.61
N LEU A 107 6.19 5.37 -13.64
CA LEU A 107 6.46 6.79 -13.88
C LEU A 107 7.90 7.01 -14.37
N ASN A 108 8.88 6.37 -13.72
CA ASN A 108 10.28 6.43 -14.13
C ASN A 108 10.49 5.90 -15.55
N ARG A 109 9.77 4.84 -15.93
CA ARG A 109 9.82 4.27 -17.28
C ARG A 109 9.24 5.22 -18.31
N ASN A 110 8.06 5.78 -18.04
CA ASN A 110 7.41 6.72 -18.96
C ASN A 110 8.29 7.95 -19.17
N LEU A 111 8.79 8.57 -18.08
CA LEU A 111 9.73 9.69 -18.16
C LEU A 111 10.97 9.35 -19.00
N LYS A 112 11.58 8.18 -18.78
CA LYS A 112 12.76 7.74 -19.55
C LYS A 112 12.46 7.45 -21.02
N SER A 113 11.21 7.14 -21.38
CA SER A 113 10.82 6.91 -22.78
C SER A 113 10.69 8.20 -23.59
N VAL A 114 10.40 9.32 -22.93
CA VAL A 114 10.23 10.63 -23.59
C VAL A 114 11.46 11.51 -23.41
N ILE A 115 12.15 11.40 -22.26
CA ILE A 115 13.30 12.24 -21.90
C ILE A 115 14.60 11.50 -22.21
N ARG A 116 15.30 11.94 -23.26
CA ARG A 116 16.61 11.42 -23.63
C ARG A 116 17.68 11.84 -22.62
N LYS A 117 18.64 10.93 -22.36
CA LYS A 117 19.84 11.26 -21.56
C LYS A 117 20.62 12.38 -22.21
N LEU A 118 21.13 13.32 -21.40
CA LEU A 118 21.93 14.47 -21.85
C LEU A 118 21.18 15.39 -22.85
N SER A 119 19.85 15.45 -22.77
CA SER A 119 19.04 16.42 -23.49
C SER A 119 19.34 17.85 -23.02
N SER A 120 19.10 18.84 -23.90
CA SER A 120 19.14 20.25 -23.49
C SER A 120 18.03 20.52 -22.47
N LEU A 121 18.18 21.58 -21.67
CA LEU A 121 17.14 21.98 -20.72
C LEU A 121 15.80 22.26 -21.42
N GLU A 122 15.84 22.84 -22.63
CA GLU A 122 14.66 23.12 -23.45
C GLU A 122 13.96 21.82 -23.90
N GLU A 123 14.72 20.85 -24.42
CA GLU A 123 14.21 19.53 -24.82
C GLU A 123 13.62 18.79 -23.60
N PHE A 124 14.30 18.86 -22.46
CA PHE A 124 13.81 18.29 -21.20
C PHE A 124 12.46 18.91 -20.78
N LEU A 125 12.36 20.24 -20.72
CA LEU A 125 11.14 20.91 -20.27
C LEU A 125 9.96 20.59 -21.19
N THR A 126 10.19 20.64 -22.51
CA THR A 126 9.17 20.33 -23.52
C THR A 126 8.63 18.91 -23.33
N ASN A 127 9.52 17.92 -23.28
CA ASN A 127 9.16 16.51 -23.13
C ASN A 127 8.52 16.20 -21.76
N PHE A 128 9.00 16.85 -20.69
CA PHE A 128 8.44 16.70 -19.36
C PHE A 128 6.99 17.21 -19.28
N PHE A 129 6.68 18.36 -19.89
CA PHE A 129 5.32 18.88 -19.88
C PHE A 129 4.36 18.04 -20.74
N ILE A 130 4.84 17.44 -21.83
CA ILE A 130 4.07 16.45 -22.61
C ILE A 130 3.72 15.25 -21.73
N GLU A 131 4.71 14.63 -21.09
CA GLU A 131 4.48 13.49 -20.20
C GLU A 131 3.55 13.84 -19.04
N LEU A 132 3.72 15.03 -18.45
CA LEU A 132 2.85 15.51 -17.37
C LEU A 132 1.39 15.68 -17.84
N HIS A 133 1.18 16.10 -19.08
CA HIS A 133 -0.15 16.19 -19.68
C HIS A 133 -0.77 14.81 -19.87
N ILE A 134 -0.03 13.85 -20.44
CA ILE A 134 -0.47 12.45 -20.61
C ILE A 134 -0.87 11.85 -19.26
N GLU A 135 -0.03 11.99 -18.24
CA GLU A 135 -0.29 11.49 -16.89
C GLU A 135 -1.50 12.16 -16.20
N ARG A 136 -1.81 13.41 -16.54
CA ARG A 136 -3.05 14.08 -16.07
C ARG A 136 -4.28 13.47 -16.76
N THR A 137 -4.27 13.40 -18.09
CA THR A 137 -5.35 12.83 -18.90
C THR A 137 -5.66 11.38 -18.50
N GLU A 138 -4.64 10.54 -18.32
CA GLU A 138 -4.79 9.16 -17.87
C GLU A 138 -5.42 9.05 -16.47
N ARG A 139 -5.07 9.96 -15.55
CA ARG A 139 -5.69 10.01 -14.21
C ARG A 139 -7.14 10.41 -14.28
N ASP A 140 -7.49 11.35 -15.15
CA ASP A 140 -8.87 11.81 -15.35
C ASP A 140 -9.73 10.70 -15.96
N HIS A 141 -9.23 10.02 -16.99
CA HIS A 141 -9.87 8.83 -17.55
C HIS A 141 -10.10 7.73 -16.50
N LYS A 142 -9.10 7.45 -15.65
CA LYS A 142 -9.25 6.48 -14.54
C LYS A 142 -10.30 6.93 -13.52
N ALA A 143 -10.39 8.22 -13.22
CA ALA A 143 -11.38 8.76 -12.30
C ALA A 143 -12.80 8.63 -12.86
N ILE A 144 -13.01 9.01 -14.13
CA ILE A 144 -14.28 8.81 -14.86
C ILE A 144 -14.68 7.33 -14.81
N LYS A 145 -13.78 6.43 -15.23
CA LYS A 145 -14.04 5.00 -15.23
C LYS A 145 -14.38 4.47 -13.83
N SER A 146 -13.77 5.00 -12.77
CA SER A 146 -14.03 4.57 -11.40
C SER A 146 -15.42 4.99 -10.87
N ILE A 147 -16.00 6.06 -11.39
CA ILE A 147 -17.33 6.55 -10.99
C ILE A 147 -18.42 5.88 -11.81
N HIS A 148 -18.24 5.79 -13.13
CA HIS A 148 -19.24 5.24 -14.04
C HIS A 148 -19.29 3.71 -14.07
N LYS A 149 -18.24 3.03 -13.59
CA LYS A 149 -18.25 1.58 -13.49
C LYS A 149 -19.14 1.13 -12.33
N ILE A 150 -20.26 0.49 -12.67
CA ILE A 150 -21.19 -0.11 -11.71
C ILE A 150 -20.74 -1.56 -11.46
N PRO A 151 -20.54 -1.99 -10.21
CA PRO A 151 -20.30 -3.40 -9.90
C PRO A 151 -21.53 -4.23 -10.21
N VAL A 152 -21.31 -5.45 -10.72
CA VAL A 152 -22.36 -6.48 -10.75
C VAL A 152 -22.45 -7.06 -9.34
N ILE A 153 -23.61 -6.94 -8.71
CA ILE A 153 -23.84 -7.36 -7.32
C ILE A 153 -24.76 -8.57 -7.36
N SER A 154 -24.28 -9.72 -6.87
CA SER A 154 -25.11 -10.91 -6.67
C SER A 154 -26.04 -10.74 -5.47
N ASN A 155 -27.10 -11.54 -5.39
CA ASN A 155 -28.05 -11.49 -4.26
C ASN A 155 -27.37 -11.69 -2.89
N ASP A 156 -26.31 -12.50 -2.82
CA ASP A 156 -25.54 -12.75 -1.59
C ASP A 156 -24.82 -11.50 -1.05
N MET A 157 -24.66 -10.48 -1.89
CA MET A 157 -23.97 -9.22 -1.59
C MET A 157 -24.95 -8.06 -1.29
N LEU A 158 -26.25 -8.33 -1.23
CA LEU A 158 -27.26 -7.33 -0.90
C LEU A 158 -26.95 -6.58 0.43
N PRO A 159 -26.46 -7.25 1.50
CA PRO A 159 -26.13 -6.56 2.75
C PRO A 159 -25.00 -5.52 2.64
N ILE A 160 -24.16 -5.59 1.60
CA ILE A 160 -23.08 -4.63 1.35
C ILE A 160 -23.33 -3.72 0.14
N LYS A 161 -24.52 -3.80 -0.49
CA LYS A 161 -24.87 -2.97 -1.66
C LYS A 161 -24.71 -1.47 -1.40
N LYS A 162 -25.09 -0.98 -0.21
CA LYS A 162 -24.90 0.44 0.13
C LYS A 162 -23.42 0.88 0.07
N TYR A 163 -22.47 -0.02 0.35
CA TYR A 163 -21.04 0.27 0.18
C TYR A 163 -20.64 0.39 -1.29
N SER A 164 -21.21 -0.37 -2.22
CA SER A 164 -20.88 -0.25 -3.64
C SER A 164 -21.32 1.08 -4.24
N ASP A 165 -22.40 1.64 -3.70
CA ASP A 165 -22.94 2.93 -4.15
C ASP A 165 -22.04 4.06 -3.64
N HIS A 166 -21.56 3.95 -2.40
CA HIS A 166 -20.74 4.95 -1.73
C HIS A 166 -19.24 4.92 -2.11
N LEU A 167 -18.65 3.73 -2.22
CA LEU A 167 -17.22 3.53 -2.44
C LEU A 167 -16.86 3.43 -3.92
N THR A 168 -15.62 3.81 -4.25
CA THR A 168 -15.02 3.47 -5.54
C THR A 168 -14.97 1.96 -5.76
N GLN A 169 -15.06 1.50 -7.02
CA GLN A 169 -15.00 0.07 -7.35
C GLN A 169 -13.78 -0.64 -6.74
N TYR A 170 -12.62 0.04 -6.75
CA TYR A 170 -11.39 -0.47 -6.15
C TYR A 170 -11.59 -0.76 -4.66
N SER A 171 -12.08 0.23 -3.91
CA SER A 171 -12.24 0.13 -2.46
C SER A 171 -13.36 -0.85 -2.07
N PHE A 172 -14.45 -0.87 -2.85
CA PHE A 172 -15.54 -1.82 -2.66
C PHE A 172 -15.07 -3.27 -2.82
N SER A 173 -14.20 -3.56 -3.81
CA SER A 173 -13.65 -4.92 -3.99
C SER A 173 -12.86 -5.44 -2.78
N HIS A 174 -12.33 -4.53 -1.94
CA HIS A 174 -11.70 -4.91 -0.68
C HIS A 174 -12.74 -5.19 0.42
N VAL A 175 -13.78 -4.36 0.53
CA VAL A 175 -14.89 -4.58 1.48
C VAL A 175 -15.64 -5.87 1.17
N GLU A 176 -15.86 -6.18 -0.11
CA GLU A 176 -16.47 -7.44 -0.56
C GLU A 176 -15.67 -8.67 -0.07
N LYS A 177 -14.35 -8.64 -0.22
CA LYS A 177 -13.47 -9.71 0.29
C LYS A 177 -13.54 -9.85 1.81
N GLU A 178 -13.58 -8.72 2.53
CA GLU A 178 -13.70 -8.73 4.00
C GLU A 178 -15.08 -9.22 4.46
N TYR A 179 -16.16 -8.88 3.75
CA TYR A 179 -17.49 -9.40 4.01
C TYR A 179 -17.56 -10.92 3.79
N LEU A 180 -17.08 -11.40 2.64
CA LEU A 180 -16.99 -12.84 2.37
C LEU A 180 -16.16 -13.60 3.41
N ALA A 181 -15.09 -12.97 3.90
CA ALA A 181 -14.29 -13.53 4.97
C ALA A 181 -15.05 -13.56 6.31
N SER A 182 -15.87 -12.54 6.61
CA SER A 182 -16.65 -12.49 7.86
C SER A 182 -17.69 -13.60 7.95
N LEU A 183 -18.28 -14.01 6.82
CA LEU A 183 -19.21 -15.14 6.76
C LEU A 183 -18.57 -16.46 7.21
N LYS A 184 -17.27 -16.62 6.98
CA LYS A 184 -16.49 -17.82 7.34
C LYS A 184 -15.91 -17.77 8.76
N MET A 185 -16.10 -16.67 9.50
CA MET A 185 -15.55 -16.51 10.84
C MET A 185 -16.44 -17.16 11.91
N ASN A 186 -15.80 -17.83 12.87
CA ASN A 186 -16.46 -18.31 14.08
C ASN A 186 -16.86 -17.14 14.97
N ASN A 187 -17.96 -17.28 15.72
CA ASN A 187 -18.47 -16.20 16.57
C ASN A 187 -17.51 -15.86 17.73
N ASN A 188 -16.78 -16.86 18.25
CA ASN A 188 -15.81 -16.68 19.35
C ASN A 188 -14.49 -16.03 18.89
N SER A 189 -14.27 -15.90 17.58
CA SER A 189 -13.03 -15.30 17.01
C SER A 189 -12.84 -13.82 17.35
N LEU A 190 -13.85 -13.16 17.91
CA LEU A 190 -13.82 -11.75 18.24
C LEU A 190 -13.34 -11.47 19.68
N GLU A 191 -13.30 -12.48 20.56
CA GLU A 191 -12.97 -12.29 21.98
C GLU A 191 -11.52 -11.85 22.20
N ASN A 192 -10.61 -12.27 21.32
CA ASN A 192 -9.19 -11.92 21.38
C ASN A 192 -8.82 -10.67 20.57
N ILE A 193 -9.79 -10.03 19.92
CA ILE A 193 -9.56 -8.87 19.03
C ILE A 193 -10.25 -7.67 19.66
N GLY A 194 -9.49 -6.62 20.00
CA GLY A 194 -10.02 -5.33 20.44
C GLY A 194 -10.86 -4.65 19.35
N VAL A 195 -12.08 -5.13 19.13
CA VAL A 195 -12.98 -4.69 18.07
C VAL A 195 -14.27 -4.12 18.66
N THR A 196 -14.60 -2.93 18.19
CA THR A 196 -15.89 -2.29 18.43
C THR A 196 -16.70 -2.28 17.13
N ILE A 197 -17.91 -1.70 17.18
CA ILE A 197 -18.75 -1.56 15.98
C ILE A 197 -18.21 -0.54 14.96
N THR A 198 -17.21 0.26 15.33
CA THR A 198 -16.63 1.34 14.52
C THR A 198 -15.10 1.28 14.39
N LEU A 199 -14.40 0.61 15.31
CA LEU A 199 -12.94 0.55 15.37
C LEU A 199 -12.44 -0.88 15.47
N CYS A 200 -11.30 -1.15 14.85
CA CYS A 200 -10.62 -2.44 14.95
C CYS A 200 -9.11 -2.26 14.81
N ASP A 201 -8.35 -3.05 15.56
CA ASP A 201 -6.89 -3.03 15.48
C ASP A 201 -6.29 -3.97 14.42
N CYS A 202 -7.11 -4.63 13.61
CA CYS A 202 -6.60 -5.50 12.58
C CYS A 202 -5.85 -4.73 11.48
N LYS A 203 -4.86 -5.39 10.88
CA LYS A 203 -4.03 -4.84 9.80
C LYS A 203 -4.83 -4.23 8.67
N PHE A 204 -5.95 -4.86 8.27
CA PHE A 204 -6.82 -4.34 7.22
C PHE A 204 -7.43 -2.98 7.61
N PHE A 205 -8.04 -2.88 8.80
CA PHE A 205 -8.66 -1.63 9.23
C PHE A 205 -7.63 -0.53 9.45
N ARG A 206 -6.48 -0.84 10.06
CA ARG A 206 -5.39 0.13 10.21
C ARG A 206 -4.91 0.64 8.85
N SER A 207 -4.66 -0.27 7.91
CA SER A 207 -4.13 0.07 6.59
C SER A 207 -5.13 0.76 5.68
N MET A 208 -6.36 0.25 5.58
CA MET A 208 -7.36 0.75 4.64
C MET A 208 -8.33 1.74 5.26
N LYS A 209 -8.59 1.70 6.58
CA LYS A 209 -9.66 2.48 7.23
C LYS A 209 -10.99 2.30 6.49
N LEU A 210 -11.30 1.02 6.23
CA LEU A 210 -12.51 0.50 5.62
C LEU A 210 -13.08 -0.60 6.52
N PRO A 211 -14.39 -0.92 6.44
CA PRO A 211 -14.99 -2.00 7.20
C PRO A 211 -14.21 -3.31 7.02
N CYS A 212 -13.65 -3.83 8.12
CA CYS A 212 -12.96 -5.11 8.12
C CYS A 212 -13.92 -6.24 8.49
N ARG A 213 -13.52 -7.48 8.23
CA ARG A 213 -14.30 -8.68 8.59
C ARG A 213 -14.73 -8.72 10.07
N HIS A 214 -13.91 -8.20 10.98
CA HIS A 214 -14.19 -8.19 12.41
C HIS A 214 -15.31 -7.21 12.76
N ILE A 215 -15.27 -5.99 12.23
CA ILE A 215 -16.32 -4.99 12.44
C ILE A 215 -17.63 -5.51 11.83
N ILE A 216 -17.57 -6.03 10.60
CA ILE A 216 -18.74 -6.60 9.92
C ILE A 216 -19.35 -7.72 10.76
N LYS A 217 -18.55 -8.69 11.21
CA LYS A 217 -19.01 -9.80 12.06
C LYS A 217 -19.60 -9.30 13.39
N LYS A 218 -18.95 -8.33 14.05
CA LYS A 218 -19.45 -7.76 15.30
C LYS A 218 -20.83 -7.11 15.11
N ARG A 219 -21.02 -6.35 14.03
CA ARG A 219 -22.30 -5.71 13.68
C ARG A 219 -23.38 -6.75 13.36
N GLN A 220 -23.02 -7.82 12.65
CA GLN A 220 -23.92 -8.96 12.40
C GLN A 220 -24.41 -9.62 13.71
N LEU A 221 -23.50 -9.87 14.68
CA LEU A 221 -23.86 -10.51 15.95
C LEU A 221 -24.82 -9.69 16.81
N ILE A 222 -24.76 -8.36 16.72
CA ILE A 222 -25.65 -7.46 17.45
C ILE A 222 -26.86 -7.00 16.61
N ASN A 223 -27.08 -7.60 15.43
CA ASN A 223 -28.14 -7.22 14.49
C ASN A 223 -28.15 -5.74 14.09
N LEU A 224 -26.97 -5.13 13.96
CA LEU A 224 -26.81 -3.76 13.47
C LEU A 224 -26.59 -3.75 11.94
N ASP A 225 -27.05 -2.70 11.25
CA ASP A 225 -26.79 -2.53 9.81
C ASP A 225 -25.29 -2.62 9.54
N ILE A 226 -24.90 -3.49 8.61
CA ILE A 226 -23.51 -3.69 8.19
C ILE A 226 -22.97 -2.42 7.53
N PHE A 227 -23.84 -1.66 6.86
CA PHE A 227 -23.47 -0.40 6.26
C PHE A 227 -23.33 0.70 7.32
N ASP A 228 -22.19 1.37 7.30
CA ASP A 228 -21.92 2.57 8.07
C ASP A 228 -20.96 3.46 7.29
N GLN A 229 -21.42 4.65 6.93
CA GLN A 229 -20.61 5.60 6.18
C GLN A 229 -19.36 6.06 6.97
N GLN A 230 -19.43 6.08 8.30
CA GLN A 230 -18.31 6.52 9.15
C GLN A 230 -17.13 5.54 9.10
N LEU A 231 -17.37 4.29 8.72
CA LEU A 231 -16.32 3.29 8.50
C LEU A 231 -15.53 3.51 7.21
N CYS A 232 -15.99 4.39 6.33
CA CYS A 232 -15.39 4.65 5.03
C CYS A 232 -14.56 5.94 5.05
N LEU A 233 -13.23 5.82 5.10
CA LEU A 233 -12.36 6.98 4.98
C LEU A 233 -12.63 7.75 3.67
N PRO A 234 -12.80 9.09 3.68
CA PRO A 234 -13.29 9.86 2.54
C PRO A 234 -12.56 9.59 1.23
N ARG A 235 -11.24 9.41 1.27
CA ARG A 235 -10.41 9.15 0.08
C ARG A 235 -10.85 7.96 -0.79
N TRP A 236 -11.61 7.02 -0.22
CA TRP A 236 -12.07 5.81 -0.90
C TRP A 236 -13.45 5.98 -1.55
N THR A 237 -14.14 7.07 -1.26
CA THR A 237 -15.51 7.34 -1.67
C THR A 237 -15.57 7.92 -3.08
N LYS A 238 -16.68 7.67 -3.78
CA LYS A 238 -16.94 8.33 -5.08
C LYS A 238 -17.05 9.84 -4.91
N ASN A 239 -17.69 10.29 -3.82
CA ASN A 239 -17.85 11.72 -3.52
C ASN A 239 -16.50 12.45 -3.43
N TYR A 240 -15.52 11.86 -2.76
CA TYR A 240 -14.18 12.46 -2.70
C TYR A 240 -13.54 12.59 -4.08
N LEU A 241 -13.69 11.59 -4.97
CA LEU A 241 -13.21 11.71 -6.35
C LEU A 241 -13.91 12.85 -7.10
N HIS A 242 -15.23 12.98 -6.99
CA HIS A 242 -15.97 14.09 -7.59
C HIS A 242 -15.46 15.45 -7.12
N GLN A 243 -15.23 15.59 -5.81
CA GLN A 243 -14.83 16.87 -5.21
C GLN A 243 -13.35 17.23 -5.44
N ASN A 244 -12.48 16.25 -5.68
CA ASN A 244 -11.02 16.48 -5.70
C ASN A 244 -10.36 16.19 -7.05
N LYS A 245 -11.10 15.80 -8.08
CA LYS A 245 -10.56 15.58 -9.43
C LYS A 245 -11.02 16.68 -10.37
N ASN A 246 -10.05 17.30 -11.04
CA ASN A 246 -10.26 18.43 -11.96
C ASN A 246 -11.29 18.11 -13.04
N VAL A 247 -11.34 16.87 -13.53
CA VAL A 247 -12.28 16.43 -14.55
C VAL A 247 -13.76 16.57 -14.17
N PHE A 248 -14.08 16.61 -12.87
CA PHE A 248 -15.44 16.81 -12.37
C PHE A 248 -15.67 18.19 -11.78
N GLN A 249 -14.63 19.02 -11.71
CA GLN A 249 -14.78 20.41 -11.30
C GLN A 249 -15.38 21.18 -12.46
N PRO A 250 -16.30 22.13 -12.19
CA PRO A 250 -16.75 23.05 -13.22
C PRO A 250 -15.53 23.74 -13.81
N GLN A 251 -15.38 23.69 -15.14
CA GLN A 251 -14.33 24.44 -15.82
C GLN A 251 -14.59 25.91 -15.51
N ILE A 252 -13.75 26.50 -14.66
CA ILE A 252 -13.66 27.96 -14.60
C ILE A 252 -13.09 28.33 -15.96
N ILE A 253 -13.96 28.82 -16.85
CA ILE A 253 -13.55 29.46 -18.09
C ILE A 253 -12.81 30.72 -17.64
N LEU A 254 -11.52 30.59 -17.37
CA LEU A 254 -10.63 31.73 -17.37
C LEU A 254 -10.62 32.22 -18.81
N GLN A 255 -11.45 33.24 -19.09
CA GLN A 255 -11.25 34.15 -20.21
C GLN A 255 -9.87 34.79 -20.03
N THR A 256 -8.82 34.02 -20.35
CA THR A 256 -7.48 34.53 -20.41
C THR A 256 -7.40 35.22 -21.75
N VAL A 257 -7.68 36.52 -21.72
CA VAL A 257 -7.39 37.47 -22.78
C VAL A 257 -5.95 37.24 -23.22
N CYS A 258 -5.74 36.58 -24.36
CA CYS A 258 -4.48 36.63 -25.09
C CYS A 258 -4.27 38.08 -25.54
N LYS A 259 -3.69 38.90 -24.67
CA LYS A 259 -2.90 40.06 -25.07
C LYS A 259 -1.44 39.65 -24.93
N ILE A 260 -0.89 39.08 -26.00
CA ILE A 260 0.54 39.06 -26.22
C ILE A 260 0.86 40.39 -26.89
N VAL A 261 1.62 41.22 -26.18
CA VAL A 261 2.39 42.34 -26.73
C VAL A 261 3.61 41.77 -27.43
#